data_AF-A0A954SND0-F1
#
_entry.id   AF-A0A954SND0-F1
#
_cell.length_a   1.000
_cell.length_b   1.000
_cell.length_c   1.000
_cell.angle_alpha   90.00
_cell.angle_beta   90.00
_cell.angle_gamma   90.00
#
_symmetry.space_group_name_H-M   'P 1'
#
loop_
_entity.id
_entity.type
_entity.pdbx_description
1 polymer ?
#
loop_
_entity_poly.entity_id
_entity_poly.type
_entity_poly.pdbx_seq_one_letter_code
_entity_poly.pdbx_strand_id
1 'polypeptide(L)'
;NGQLATISDVTTRPFVIGLLPVVGTGAVGFQPIIQPLTDGIVLTVVAVISADRRFVRLSLSPQFNNVVDVFTFSFASGGAGGGAIGGGFGQGGGGGGFGGGGGGFGGGGFGGGGGGLGFGGIGGAGGGFGGGGGGIGGGQNQQGQGGAAGGTLTVQQPVQESINVSTTVSVPDGGTVLLGGIKRLREGRNMAGVPILNKIPYISRLFKNSGVGRETESVMLMVTPRIIIQEEEEEALGIPVQ
;
A
#
# COMPACT_ATOMS: atom_id res chain seq x y z
N ASN A 1 -3.34 -35.39 -29.04
CA ASN A 1 -4.80 -35.62 -28.84
C ASN A 1 -5.05 -35.95 -27.37
N GLY A 2 -6.03 -35.33 -26.71
CA GLY A 2 -6.37 -35.61 -25.30
C GLY A 2 -5.36 -35.15 -24.25
N GLN A 3 -4.37 -34.36 -24.63
CA GLN A 3 -3.39 -33.77 -23.71
C GLN A 3 -3.94 -32.47 -23.12
N LEU A 4 -3.51 -32.18 -21.89
CA LEU A 4 -3.77 -30.92 -21.22
C LEU A 4 -2.79 -29.86 -21.74
N ALA A 5 -3.34 -28.72 -22.14
CA ALA A 5 -2.57 -27.52 -22.41
C ALA A 5 -3.02 -26.41 -21.45
N THR A 6 -2.06 -25.61 -21.00
CA THR A 6 -2.31 -24.46 -20.14
C THR A 6 -1.76 -23.21 -20.80
N ILE A 7 -2.58 -22.17 -20.82
CA ILE A 7 -2.21 -20.82 -21.23
C ILE A 7 -2.38 -19.94 -20.01
N SER A 8 -1.32 -19.25 -19.60
CA SER A 8 -1.36 -18.30 -18.49
C SER A 8 -0.84 -16.95 -18.93
N ASP A 9 -1.68 -15.93 -18.82
CA ASP A 9 -1.28 -14.53 -18.93
C ASP A 9 -1.54 -13.87 -17.58
N VAL A 10 -0.46 -13.65 -16.84
CA VAL A 10 -0.54 -13.37 -15.42
C VAL A 10 0.42 -12.25 -15.07
N THR A 11 -0.11 -11.19 -14.48
CA THR A 11 0.66 -10.07 -13.92
C THR A 11 0.60 -10.13 -12.40
N THR A 12 1.76 -10.18 -11.77
CA THR A 12 1.84 -10.13 -10.32
C THR A 12 2.15 -8.71 -9.85
N ARG A 13 1.31 -8.16 -8.97
CA ARG A 13 1.45 -6.82 -8.41
C ARG A 13 1.70 -6.89 -6.91
N PRO A 14 2.78 -6.30 -6.38
CA PRO A 14 3.03 -6.27 -4.94
C PRO A 14 2.12 -5.24 -4.23
N PHE A 15 1.51 -5.65 -3.12
CA PHE A 15 0.74 -4.78 -2.24
C PHE A 15 1.32 -4.76 -0.82
N VAL A 16 1.29 -3.60 -0.17
CA VAL A 16 1.66 -3.47 1.25
C VAL A 16 0.44 -3.81 2.08
N ILE A 17 0.35 -5.04 2.61
CA ILE A 17 -0.86 -5.51 3.32
C ILE A 17 -0.77 -5.35 4.84
N GLY A 18 0.39 -4.95 5.36
CA GLY A 18 0.58 -4.75 6.78
C GLY A 18 1.92 -4.09 7.08
N LEU A 19 2.12 -3.73 8.34
CA LEU A 19 3.37 -3.16 8.84
C LEU A 19 3.78 -3.85 10.13
N LEU A 20 5.05 -4.22 10.24
CA LEU A 20 5.65 -4.69 11.49
C LEU A 20 6.30 -3.51 12.20
N PRO A 21 5.94 -3.22 13.47
CA PRO A 21 6.62 -2.18 14.23
C PRO A 21 8.04 -2.63 14.58
N VAL A 22 9.01 -1.78 14.29
CA VAL A 22 10.41 -1.95 14.67
C VAL A 22 10.70 -0.91 15.74
N VAL A 23 10.83 -1.36 16.99
CA VAL A 23 11.07 -0.49 18.14
C VAL A 23 12.56 -0.24 18.32
N GLY A 24 12.95 1.02 18.47
CA GLY A 24 14.28 1.46 18.90
C GLY A 24 14.18 2.35 20.14
N THR A 25 15.32 2.72 20.72
CA THR A 25 15.38 3.57 21.91
C THR A 25 14.79 4.95 21.60
N GLY A 26 13.55 5.18 22.04
CA GLY A 26 12.84 6.44 21.78
C GLY A 26 12.46 6.65 20.32
N ALA A 27 12.20 5.60 19.53
CA ALA A 27 11.61 5.72 18.18
C ALA A 27 10.88 4.43 17.78
N VAL A 28 9.75 4.57 17.08
CA VAL A 28 9.03 3.46 16.43
C VAL A 28 9.15 3.62 14.92
N GLY A 29 9.84 2.69 14.28
CA GLY A 29 9.83 2.50 12.83
C GLY A 29 8.81 1.44 12.43
N PHE A 30 8.51 1.35 11.14
CA PHE A 30 7.60 0.33 10.59
C PHE A 30 8.22 -0.30 9.34
N GLN A 31 8.21 -1.62 9.27
CA GLN A 31 8.63 -2.38 8.09
C GLN A 31 7.39 -2.89 7.34
N PRO A 32 7.23 -2.59 6.04
CA PRO A 32 6.10 -3.06 5.26
C PRO A 32 6.16 -4.56 4.99
N ILE A 33 5.01 -5.22 5.11
CA ILE A 33 4.79 -6.59 4.63
C ILE A 33 4.25 -6.49 3.21
N ILE A 34 5.08 -6.89 2.24
CA ILE A 34 4.73 -6.89 0.83
C ILE A 34 4.24 -8.28 0.45
N GLN A 35 3.00 -8.39 -0.02
CA GLN A 35 2.49 -9.62 -0.60
C GLN A 35 2.25 -9.44 -2.11
N PRO A 36 2.90 -10.25 -2.96
CA PRO A 36 2.57 -10.28 -4.38
C PRO A 36 1.18 -10.87 -4.57
N LEU A 37 0.34 -10.14 -5.29
CA LEU A 37 -0.99 -10.58 -5.65
C LEU A 37 -1.07 -10.77 -7.17
N THR A 38 -1.64 -11.90 -7.54
CA THR A 38 -1.69 -12.34 -8.92
C THR A 38 -3.01 -11.92 -9.56
N ASP A 39 -2.91 -11.17 -10.65
CA ASP A 39 -4.02 -10.75 -11.52
C ASP A 39 -3.77 -11.33 -12.91
N GLY A 40 -4.81 -11.75 -13.61
CA GLY A 40 -4.72 -12.29 -14.96
C GLY A 40 -5.58 -13.52 -15.19
N ILE A 41 -5.26 -14.22 -16.26
CA ILE A 41 -6.07 -15.30 -16.82
C ILE A 41 -5.23 -16.57 -16.88
N VAL A 42 -5.76 -17.65 -16.32
CA VAL A 42 -5.21 -19.00 -16.48
C VAL A 42 -6.27 -19.84 -17.17
N LEU A 43 -5.98 -20.29 -18.38
CA LEU A 43 -6.84 -21.18 -19.14
C LEU A 43 -6.24 -22.58 -19.18
N THR A 44 -6.99 -23.56 -18.70
CA THR A 44 -6.68 -24.98 -18.92
C THR A 44 -7.62 -25.55 -19.98
N VAL A 45 -7.06 -26.22 -20.97
CA VAL A 45 -7.80 -26.82 -22.08
C VAL A 45 -7.39 -28.28 -22.30
N VAL A 46 -8.37 -29.13 -22.55
CA VAL A 46 -8.17 -30.47 -23.11
C VAL A 46 -8.97 -30.57 -24.39
N ALA A 47 -8.30 -30.98 -25.47
CA ALA A 47 -8.90 -31.11 -26.80
C ALA A 47 -8.90 -32.57 -27.24
N VAL A 48 -10.06 -33.08 -27.65
CA VAL A 48 -10.21 -34.40 -28.26
C VAL A 48 -10.73 -34.26 -29.68
N ILE A 49 -9.96 -34.76 -30.65
CA ILE A 49 -10.32 -34.71 -32.07
C ILE A 49 -11.26 -35.89 -32.40
N SER A 50 -12.32 -35.62 -33.15
CA SER A 50 -13.23 -36.64 -33.68
C SER A 50 -12.51 -37.57 -34.67
N ALA A 51 -12.92 -38.84 -34.72
CA ALA A 51 -12.30 -39.84 -35.60
C ALA A 51 -12.36 -39.45 -37.09
N ASP A 52 -13.41 -38.74 -37.49
CA ASP A 52 -13.64 -38.25 -38.84
C ASP A 52 -12.98 -36.88 -39.14
N ARG A 53 -12.20 -36.33 -38.21
CA ARG A 53 -11.54 -35.01 -38.31
C ARG A 53 -12.49 -33.83 -38.54
N ARG A 54 -13.79 -33.99 -38.30
CA ARG A 54 -14.77 -32.92 -38.54
C ARG A 54 -14.97 -31.99 -37.34
N PHE A 55 -14.73 -32.51 -36.13
CA PHE A 55 -15.02 -31.79 -34.89
C PHE A 55 -13.91 -31.97 -33.87
N VAL A 56 -13.71 -30.94 -33.05
CA VAL A 56 -12.88 -30.99 -31.85
C VAL A 56 -13.76 -30.74 -30.64
N ARG A 57 -13.76 -31.69 -29.71
CA ARG A 57 -14.37 -31.52 -28.39
C ARG A 57 -13.35 -30.85 -27.47
N LEU A 58 -13.68 -29.66 -27.00
CA LEU A 58 -12.86 -28.83 -26.13
C LEU A 58 -13.48 -28.81 -24.74
N SER A 59 -12.72 -29.24 -23.74
CA SER A 59 -13.02 -28.99 -22.33
C SER A 59 -12.16 -27.83 -21.87
N LEU A 60 -12.80 -26.72 -21.49
CA LEU A 60 -12.16 -25.44 -21.20
C LEU A 60 -12.49 -25.04 -19.77
N SER A 61 -11.46 -24.76 -18.98
CA SER A 61 -11.59 -24.17 -17.65
C SER A 61 -10.70 -22.93 -17.51
N PRO A 62 -11.19 -21.75 -17.92
CA PRO A 62 -10.51 -20.50 -17.60
C PRO A 62 -10.86 -20.01 -16.20
N GLN A 63 -9.82 -19.53 -15.52
CA GLN A 63 -9.86 -18.78 -14.28
C GLN A 63 -9.37 -17.36 -14.57
N PHE A 64 -10.19 -16.36 -14.26
CA PHE A 64 -9.85 -14.95 -14.33
C PHE A 64 -9.76 -14.41 -12.90
N ASN A 65 -8.61 -13.89 -12.50
CA ASN A 65 -8.43 -13.21 -11.23
C ASN A 65 -8.20 -11.74 -11.54
N ASN A 66 -9.02 -10.82 -11.02
CA ASN A 66 -8.81 -9.37 -11.15
C ASN A 66 -8.80 -8.69 -9.78
N VAL A 67 -7.97 -7.66 -9.60
CA VAL A 67 -8.05 -6.77 -8.44
C VAL A 67 -9.01 -5.62 -8.77
N VAL A 68 -10.20 -5.64 -8.18
CA VAL A 68 -11.31 -4.72 -8.52
C VAL A 68 -11.19 -3.38 -7.79
N ASP A 69 -10.70 -3.40 -6.56
CA ASP A 69 -10.52 -2.20 -5.74
C ASP A 69 -9.35 -2.36 -4.78
N VAL A 70 -8.81 -1.25 -4.29
CA VAL A 70 -7.71 -1.23 -3.31
C VAL A 70 -8.01 -0.17 -2.27
N PHE A 71 -8.42 -0.61 -1.08
CA PHE A 71 -8.59 0.31 0.05
C PHE A 71 -7.23 0.68 0.61
N THR A 72 -6.89 1.97 0.60
CA THR A 72 -5.65 2.47 1.20
C THR A 72 -5.96 3.12 2.54
N PHE A 73 -5.45 2.53 3.61
CA PHE A 73 -5.49 3.09 4.96
C PHE A 73 -4.21 3.86 5.21
N SER A 74 -4.35 5.12 5.63
CA SER A 74 -3.21 5.95 6.01
C SER A 74 -3.24 6.23 7.51
N PHE A 75 -2.10 6.15 8.17
CA PHE A 75 -1.96 6.47 9.59
C PHE A 75 -0.71 7.29 9.82
N ALA A 76 -0.83 8.28 10.70
CA ALA A 76 0.31 9.05 11.16
C ALA A 76 1.16 8.17 12.08
N SER A 77 2.40 7.93 11.71
CA SER A 77 3.35 7.36 12.68
C SER A 77 3.58 8.39 13.78
N GLY A 78 3.38 7.96 15.03
CA GLY A 78 3.74 8.77 16.19
C GLY A 78 5.24 8.94 16.21
N GLY A 79 5.72 10.12 15.79
CA GLY A 79 7.10 10.52 16.02
C GLY A 79 7.33 10.51 17.53
N ALA A 80 8.34 9.79 17.99
CA ALA A 80 8.75 9.86 19.36
C ALA A 80 9.27 11.28 19.62
N GLY A 81 8.44 12.09 20.27
CA GLY A 81 8.86 13.36 20.83
C GLY A 81 9.91 13.11 21.89
N GLY A 82 11.18 13.17 21.51
CA GLY A 82 12.30 13.36 22.42
C GLY A 82 12.27 14.78 22.97
N GLY A 83 11.21 15.13 23.71
CA GLY A 83 11.13 16.33 24.52
C GLY A 83 11.62 15.99 25.91
N ALA A 84 12.87 16.35 26.21
CA ALA A 84 13.49 16.22 27.51
C ALA A 84 12.57 16.71 28.63
N ILE A 85 12.55 15.99 29.76
CA ILE A 85 12.09 16.50 31.03
C ILE A 85 13.09 17.59 31.46
N GLY A 86 12.96 18.77 30.87
CA GLY A 86 13.68 19.96 31.26
C GLY A 86 13.08 20.48 32.56
N GLY A 87 13.76 20.22 33.68
CA GLY A 87 13.53 20.97 34.91
C GLY A 87 13.80 22.44 34.64
N GLY A 88 12.73 23.22 34.53
CA GLY A 88 12.78 24.65 34.25
C GLY A 88 11.49 25.30 34.70
N PHE A 89 11.48 25.75 35.95
CA PHE A 89 10.47 26.69 36.44
C PHE A 89 10.53 27.94 35.56
N GLY A 90 9.45 28.26 34.85
CA GLY A 90 9.46 29.33 33.84
C GLY A 90 8.07 29.80 33.44
N GLN A 91 7.49 30.62 34.33
CA GLN A 91 6.52 31.68 34.04
C GLN A 91 5.24 31.29 33.29
N GLY A 92 4.27 30.77 34.05
CA GLY A 92 2.86 30.80 33.64
C GLY A 92 2.38 32.24 33.51
N GLY A 93 1.97 32.62 32.30
CA GLY A 93 1.05 33.74 32.08
C GLY A 93 -0.33 33.33 32.59
N GLY A 94 -0.72 33.87 33.74
CA GLY A 94 -2.03 33.68 34.36
C GLY A 94 -2.67 35.03 34.61
N GLY A 95 -3.76 35.29 33.89
CA GLY A 95 -4.60 36.46 34.11
C GLY A 95 -5.34 36.43 35.45
N GLY A 96 -5.63 37.64 35.94
CA GLY A 96 -6.80 38.03 36.72
C GLY A 96 -7.27 37.12 37.84
N GLY A 97 -6.94 37.49 39.08
CA GLY A 97 -7.60 36.95 40.27
C GLY A 97 -7.28 37.80 41.50
N PHE A 98 -8.23 38.65 41.89
CA PHE A 98 -8.19 39.43 43.12
C PHE A 98 -8.27 38.51 44.35
N GLY A 99 -7.51 38.84 45.40
CA GLY A 99 -7.93 38.54 46.77
C GLY A 99 -6.82 38.06 47.71
N GLY A 100 -6.75 38.70 48.88
CA GLY A 100 -6.17 38.12 50.10
C GLY A 100 -4.86 38.75 50.53
N GLY A 101 -4.94 39.67 51.50
CA GLY A 101 -3.80 40.40 52.04
C GLY A 101 -3.04 39.69 53.16
N GLY A 102 -2.07 40.44 53.70
CA GLY A 102 -1.73 40.41 55.12
C GLY A 102 -0.49 39.61 55.51
N GLY A 103 0.59 40.34 55.77
CA GLY A 103 1.47 40.09 56.93
C GLY A 103 2.73 39.26 56.69
N GLY A 104 3.89 39.86 56.94
CA GLY A 104 5.16 39.16 57.00
C GLY A 104 6.36 40.08 57.19
N PHE A 105 6.51 40.63 58.40
CA PHE A 105 7.69 41.36 58.85
C PHE A 105 8.90 40.42 58.96
N GLY A 106 10.11 40.93 58.72
CA GLY A 106 11.34 40.24 59.10
C GLY A 106 12.61 40.79 58.45
N GLY A 107 13.06 41.96 58.90
CA GLY A 107 14.38 42.49 58.60
C GLY A 107 15.43 42.14 59.67
N GLY A 108 16.70 42.18 59.26
CA GLY A 108 17.90 42.08 60.11
C GLY A 108 18.89 41.05 59.56
N GLY A 109 20.18 41.30 59.38
CA GLY A 109 21.02 42.45 59.71
C GLY A 109 22.45 42.13 59.25
N PHE A 110 23.17 43.18 58.84
CA PHE A 110 24.60 43.16 58.51
C PHE A 110 25.46 43.08 59.78
N GLY A 111 26.68 42.54 59.69
CA GLY A 111 27.76 42.97 60.59
C GLY A 111 28.97 42.04 60.76
N GLY A 112 30.14 42.55 60.32
CA GLY A 112 31.48 42.23 60.86
C GLY A 112 32.23 41.08 60.18
N GLY A 113 33.51 41.17 59.79
CA GLY A 113 34.56 42.15 60.02
C GLY A 113 35.90 41.41 60.14
N GLY A 114 36.95 41.90 59.45
CA GLY A 114 38.34 41.69 59.86
C GLY A 114 39.25 40.81 58.97
N GLY A 115 40.22 41.48 58.33
CA GLY A 115 41.65 41.14 58.50
C GLY A 115 42.39 40.38 57.39
N GLY A 116 43.40 41.04 56.78
CA GLY A 116 44.71 40.41 56.56
C GLY A 116 45.19 40.17 55.12
N LEU A 117 46.03 41.09 54.60
CA LEU A 117 47.39 40.92 54.01
C LEU A 117 47.70 39.56 53.31
N GLY A 118 48.26 39.42 52.10
CA GLY A 118 49.16 40.22 51.27
C GLY A 118 50.13 39.27 50.50
N PHE A 119 50.62 39.71 49.33
CA PHE A 119 51.69 39.12 48.48
C PHE A 119 51.40 37.77 47.79
N GLY A 120 51.76 37.48 46.54
CA GLY A 120 52.58 38.13 45.51
C GLY A 120 52.97 37.04 44.48
N GLY A 121 53.23 37.40 43.21
CA GLY A 121 53.84 36.45 42.26
C GLY A 121 53.44 36.61 40.80
N ILE A 122 54.09 37.56 40.13
CA ILE A 122 54.19 37.68 38.67
C ILE A 122 55.22 36.66 38.16
N GLY A 123 55.00 36.07 36.98
CA GLY A 123 56.10 35.74 36.07
C GLY A 123 56.00 34.39 35.35
N GLY A 124 56.19 34.42 34.03
CA GLY A 124 56.60 33.23 33.28
C GLY A 124 56.08 33.12 31.86
N ALA A 125 56.49 34.02 30.97
CA ALA A 125 56.45 33.79 29.52
C ALA A 125 57.55 32.81 29.11
N GLY A 126 57.28 31.92 28.15
CA GLY A 126 58.35 31.32 27.34
C GLY A 126 58.11 29.89 26.83
N GLY A 127 57.99 29.77 25.49
CA GLY A 127 58.67 28.71 24.74
C GLY A 127 57.80 27.58 24.17
N GLY A 128 57.88 27.37 22.85
CA GLY A 128 57.63 26.07 22.24
C GLY A 128 56.93 26.09 20.87
N PHE A 129 57.66 26.44 19.81
CA PHE A 129 57.32 25.99 18.45
C PHE A 129 57.88 24.59 18.21
N GLY A 130 57.12 23.77 17.49
CA GLY A 130 57.52 22.47 16.92
C GLY A 130 56.83 21.29 17.62
N GLY A 131 56.22 20.32 16.96
CA GLY A 131 56.08 19.98 15.55
C GLY A 131 55.50 18.55 15.49
N GLY A 132 54.82 18.21 14.39
CA GLY A 132 54.61 16.82 13.94
C GLY A 132 53.82 15.87 14.85
N GLY A 133 52.57 15.61 14.50
CA GLY A 133 51.80 14.52 15.11
C GLY A 133 50.48 14.29 14.39
N GLY A 134 50.54 13.68 13.20
CA GLY A 134 49.37 13.10 12.57
C GLY A 134 48.75 12.06 13.51
N GLY A 135 47.47 12.23 13.82
CA GLY A 135 46.80 11.40 14.79
C GLY A 135 45.29 11.49 14.69
N ILE A 136 44.73 10.46 14.06
CA ILE A 136 43.42 9.88 14.36
C ILE A 136 42.23 10.66 13.77
N GLY A 137 41.85 10.22 12.57
CA GLY A 137 40.51 10.45 12.03
C GLY A 137 39.47 9.88 12.98
N GLY A 138 38.74 10.77 13.65
CA GLY A 138 37.42 10.49 14.16
C GLY A 138 36.47 10.44 12.98
N GLY A 139 36.22 9.22 12.48
CA GLY A 139 35.15 8.97 11.53
C GLY A 139 33.83 9.42 12.13
N GLN A 140 33.33 10.58 11.67
CA GLN A 140 31.92 10.91 11.79
C GLN A 140 31.14 9.97 10.86
N ASN A 141 30.92 8.74 11.31
CA ASN A 141 29.75 7.98 10.90
C ASN A 141 28.54 8.67 11.55
N GLN A 142 28.04 9.72 10.89
CA GLN A 142 26.64 10.09 10.98
C GLN A 142 25.82 8.96 10.35
N GLN A 143 25.63 7.87 11.09
CA GLN A 143 24.73 6.82 10.69
C GLN A 143 23.89 6.42 11.88
N GLY A 144 22.58 6.66 11.77
CA GLY A 144 21.59 6.00 12.59
C GLY A 144 20.95 6.83 13.70
N GLN A 145 20.63 8.10 13.46
CA GLN A 145 19.48 8.68 14.17
C GLN A 145 18.60 9.41 13.16
N GLY A 146 17.93 8.62 12.32
CA GLY A 146 16.70 9.07 11.68
C GLY A 146 15.70 9.33 12.79
N GLY A 147 15.62 10.59 13.23
CA GLY A 147 14.50 11.06 14.02
C GLY A 147 13.23 10.64 13.28
N ALA A 148 12.37 9.88 13.95
CA ALA A 148 11.09 9.46 13.43
C ALA A 148 10.23 10.71 13.20
N ALA A 149 10.45 11.38 12.07
CA ALA A 149 9.51 12.32 11.52
C ALA A 149 8.23 11.53 11.28
N GLY A 150 7.14 11.95 11.91
CA GLY A 150 5.83 11.34 11.74
C GLY A 150 5.44 11.31 10.27
N GLY A 151 5.77 10.22 9.60
CA GLY A 151 5.41 9.94 8.22
C GLY A 151 4.04 9.30 8.18
N THR A 152 3.26 9.68 7.19
CA THR A 152 2.02 8.98 6.83
C THR A 152 2.39 7.62 6.29
N LEU A 153 2.06 6.57 7.03
CA LEU A 153 2.21 5.19 6.61
C LEU A 153 0.95 4.75 5.86
N THR A 154 1.10 3.97 4.81
CA THR A 154 -0.02 3.47 4.00
C THR A 154 -0.03 1.95 3.97
N VAL A 155 -1.21 1.37 4.20
CA VAL A 155 -1.50 -0.06 4.05
C VAL A 155 -2.62 -0.22 3.03
N GLN A 156 -2.49 -1.19 2.15
CA GLN A 156 -3.39 -1.47 1.05
C GLN A 156 -4.10 -2.79 1.28
N GLN A 157 -5.42 -2.78 1.18
CA GLN A 157 -6.26 -3.97 1.19
C GLN A 157 -6.89 -4.15 -0.21
N PRO A 158 -6.29 -4.98 -1.06
CA PRO A 158 -6.84 -5.28 -2.38
C PRO A 158 -8.09 -6.17 -2.26
N VAL A 159 -9.14 -5.83 -3.01
CA VAL A 159 -10.33 -6.66 -3.22
C VAL A 159 -10.11 -7.48 -4.48
N GLN A 160 -10.13 -8.80 -4.36
CA GLN A 160 -9.99 -9.70 -5.49
C GLN A 160 -11.33 -10.25 -5.95
N GLU A 161 -11.48 -10.31 -7.26
CA GLU A 161 -12.55 -11.00 -7.93
C GLU A 161 -12.00 -12.17 -8.71
N SER A 162 -12.56 -13.36 -8.47
CA SER A 162 -12.23 -14.58 -9.20
C SER A 162 -13.44 -15.10 -9.96
N ILE A 163 -13.26 -15.34 -11.25
CA ILE A 163 -14.28 -15.90 -12.14
C ILE A 163 -13.76 -17.22 -12.65
N ASN A 164 -14.49 -18.30 -12.34
CA ASN A 164 -14.19 -19.64 -12.84
C ASN A 164 -15.29 -20.05 -13.81
N VAL A 165 -14.92 -20.43 -15.03
CA VAL A 165 -15.83 -20.97 -16.03
C VAL A 165 -15.40 -22.39 -16.33
N SER A 166 -16.34 -23.33 -16.42
CA SER A 166 -16.07 -24.70 -16.83
C SER A 166 -17.07 -25.07 -17.91
N THR A 167 -16.58 -25.35 -19.11
CA THR A 167 -17.41 -25.60 -20.29
C THR A 167 -16.83 -26.71 -21.13
N THR A 168 -17.70 -27.49 -21.76
CA THR A 168 -17.31 -28.47 -22.76
C THR A 168 -18.11 -28.24 -24.02
N VAL A 169 -17.43 -27.97 -25.14
CA VAL A 169 -18.05 -27.66 -26.42
C VAL A 169 -17.47 -28.49 -27.54
N SER A 170 -18.28 -28.79 -28.55
CA SER A 170 -17.83 -29.41 -29.79
C SER A 170 -17.85 -28.36 -30.88
N VAL A 171 -16.69 -28.13 -31.49
CA VAL A 171 -16.51 -27.08 -32.52
C VAL A 171 -16.01 -27.75 -33.81
N PRO A 172 -16.57 -27.41 -34.99
CA PRO A 172 -16.05 -27.91 -36.26
C PRO A 172 -14.61 -27.46 -36.51
N ASP A 173 -13.83 -28.21 -37.28
CA ASP A 173 -12.48 -27.79 -37.68
C ASP A 173 -12.51 -26.46 -38.46
N GLY A 174 -11.71 -25.48 -38.03
CA GLY A 174 -11.70 -24.11 -38.57
C GLY A 174 -12.95 -23.27 -38.23
N GLY A 175 -13.96 -23.85 -37.58
CA GLY A 175 -15.16 -23.14 -37.14
C GLY A 175 -14.91 -22.31 -35.88
N THR A 176 -15.61 -21.20 -35.73
CA THR A 176 -15.53 -20.36 -34.52
C THR A 176 -16.76 -20.57 -33.65
N VAL A 177 -16.57 -20.80 -32.35
CA VAL A 177 -17.67 -20.77 -31.38
C VAL A 177 -17.40 -19.69 -30.35
N LEU A 178 -18.42 -18.86 -30.12
CA LEU A 178 -18.43 -17.91 -29.02
C LEU A 178 -19.01 -18.60 -27.78
N LEU A 179 -18.14 -18.87 -26.82
CA LEU A 179 -18.54 -19.25 -25.49
C LEU A 179 -18.87 -17.98 -24.71
N GLY A 180 -20.17 -17.74 -24.53
CA GLY A 180 -20.65 -16.73 -23.59
C GLY A 180 -20.28 -17.15 -22.16
N GLY A 181 -19.57 -16.28 -21.43
CA GLY A 181 -19.29 -16.46 -20.02
C GLY A 181 -20.44 -15.98 -19.13
N ILE A 182 -20.12 -15.73 -17.85
CA ILE A 182 -21.06 -15.20 -16.87
C ILE A 182 -21.44 -13.73 -17.20
N LYS A 183 -22.74 -13.43 -17.12
CA LYS A 183 -23.31 -12.09 -17.22
C LYS A 183 -23.79 -11.65 -15.84
N ARG A 184 -23.31 -10.51 -15.34
CA ARG A 184 -23.74 -9.93 -14.06
C ARG A 184 -24.48 -8.62 -14.30
N LEU A 185 -25.59 -8.45 -13.60
CA LEU A 185 -26.36 -7.20 -13.58
C LEU A 185 -26.33 -6.65 -12.16
N ARG A 186 -25.79 -5.44 -11.99
CA ARG A 186 -25.88 -4.67 -10.74
C ARG A 186 -26.85 -3.51 -10.97
N GLU A 187 -27.92 -3.47 -10.19
CA GLU A 187 -28.87 -2.34 -10.17
C GLU A 187 -28.71 -1.59 -8.85
N GLY A 188 -28.18 -0.36 -8.91
CA GLY A 188 -28.02 0.54 -7.78
C GLY A 188 -29.01 1.68 -7.89
N ARG A 189 -29.89 1.85 -6.90
CA ARG A 189 -30.82 2.99 -6.87
C ARG A 189 -30.42 3.95 -5.74
N ASN A 190 -29.81 5.07 -6.12
CA ASN A 190 -29.48 6.14 -5.19
C ASN A 190 -30.58 7.21 -5.24
N MET A 191 -31.26 7.44 -4.12
CA MET A 191 -32.21 8.54 -3.98
C MET A 191 -31.66 9.54 -2.95
N ALA A 192 -31.44 10.78 -3.38
CA ALA A 192 -31.09 11.91 -2.52
C ALA A 192 -32.18 12.97 -2.64
N GLY A 193 -32.70 13.49 -1.52
CA GLY A 193 -33.73 14.54 -1.54
C GLY A 193 -33.98 15.15 -0.17
N VAL A 194 -34.55 16.36 -0.15
CA VAL A 194 -34.86 17.08 1.09
C VAL A 194 -36.03 16.40 1.82
N PRO A 195 -35.91 16.00 3.10
CA PRO A 195 -36.90 15.16 3.80
C PRO A 195 -38.34 15.69 3.82
N ILE A 196 -38.52 17.02 3.78
CA ILE A 196 -39.84 17.68 3.88
C ILE A 196 -40.45 17.95 2.50
N LEU A 197 -39.67 18.43 1.53
CA LEU A 197 -40.18 18.82 0.19
C LEU A 197 -40.44 17.62 -0.74
N ASN A 198 -39.94 16.42 -0.41
CA ASN A 198 -40.15 15.21 -1.21
C ASN A 198 -41.60 14.66 -1.13
N LYS A 199 -42.38 15.07 -0.12
CA LYS A 199 -43.73 14.51 0.13
C LYS A 199 -44.87 15.21 -0.61
N ILE A 200 -44.63 16.39 -1.21
CA ILE A 200 -45.67 17.13 -1.94
C ILE A 200 -45.73 16.59 -3.37
N PRO A 201 -46.86 16.01 -3.83
CA PRO A 201 -47.01 15.60 -5.22
C PRO A 201 -46.80 16.83 -6.13
N TYR A 202 -46.30 16.61 -7.35
CA TYR A 202 -45.94 17.65 -8.34
C TYR A 202 -44.67 18.47 -8.04
N ILE A 203 -44.47 19.00 -6.83
CA ILE A 203 -43.25 19.79 -6.48
C ILE A 203 -42.04 18.89 -6.18
N SER A 204 -42.28 17.64 -5.77
CA SER A 204 -41.21 16.67 -5.44
C SER A 204 -40.22 16.40 -6.57
N ARG A 205 -40.56 16.63 -7.85
CA ARG A 205 -39.64 16.43 -8.99
C ARG A 205 -38.52 17.47 -9.07
N LEU A 206 -38.73 18.67 -8.51
CA LEU A 206 -37.73 19.75 -8.51
C LEU A 206 -36.68 19.60 -7.39
N PHE A 207 -36.96 18.78 -6.36
CA PHE A 207 -36.14 18.69 -5.14
C PHE A 207 -35.66 17.27 -4.79
N LYS A 208 -35.95 16.28 -5.64
CA LYS A 208 -35.40 14.92 -5.51
C LYS A 208 -34.41 14.66 -6.64
N ASN A 209 -33.21 14.24 -6.27
CA ASN A 209 -32.19 13.73 -7.17
C ASN A 209 -32.21 12.20 -7.08
N SER A 210 -32.71 11.53 -8.12
CA SER A 210 -32.71 10.07 -8.21
C SER A 210 -31.74 9.63 -9.29
N GLY A 211 -30.71 8.87 -8.92
CA GLY A 211 -29.82 8.15 -9.83
C GLY A 211 -30.19 6.67 -9.87
N VAL A 212 -30.57 6.17 -11.04
CA VAL A 212 -30.69 4.73 -11.29
C VAL A 212 -29.45 4.30 -12.05
N GLY A 213 -28.51 3.65 -11.36
CA GLY A 213 -27.32 3.05 -11.96
C GLY A 213 -27.60 1.60 -12.35
N ARG A 214 -27.32 1.25 -13.60
CA ARG A 214 -27.33 -0.13 -14.09
C ARG A 214 -25.97 -0.44 -14.69
N GLU A 215 -25.27 -1.39 -14.09
CA GLU A 215 -23.98 -1.88 -14.59
C GLU A 215 -24.16 -3.33 -15.03
N THR A 216 -23.81 -3.60 -16.29
CA THR A 216 -23.81 -4.96 -16.84
C THR A 216 -22.38 -5.33 -17.19
N GLU A 217 -21.89 -6.40 -16.57
CA GLU A 217 -20.57 -6.96 -16.87
C GLU A 217 -20.75 -8.31 -17.56
N SER A 218 -20.05 -8.51 -18.67
CA SER A 218 -20.08 -9.76 -19.42
C SER A 218 -18.68 -10.15 -19.86
N VAL A 219 -18.30 -11.38 -19.56
CA VAL A 219 -17.05 -11.99 -20.06
C VAL A 219 -17.41 -12.92 -21.21
N MET A 220 -16.65 -12.87 -22.30
CA MET A 220 -16.86 -13.71 -23.48
C MET A 220 -15.54 -14.33 -23.92
N LEU A 221 -15.58 -15.58 -24.39
CA LEU A 221 -14.44 -16.32 -24.90
C LEU A 221 -14.76 -16.88 -26.29
N MET A 222 -14.01 -16.46 -27.30
CA MET A 222 -14.11 -17.02 -28.65
C MET A 222 -13.02 -18.06 -28.85
N VAL A 223 -13.39 -19.21 -29.43
CA VAL A 223 -12.44 -20.30 -29.70
C VAL A 223 -12.59 -20.80 -31.13
N THR A 224 -11.46 -21.01 -31.79
CA THR A 224 -11.34 -21.51 -33.16
C THR A 224 -10.31 -22.64 -33.20
N PRO A 225 -10.71 -23.92 -33.18
CA PRO A 225 -9.75 -25.02 -33.32
C PRO A 225 -9.28 -25.14 -34.77
N ARG A 226 -8.03 -25.61 -34.94
CA ARG A 226 -7.46 -26.06 -36.21
C ARG A 226 -6.78 -27.40 -36.00
N ILE A 227 -7.15 -28.42 -36.77
CA ILE A 227 -6.51 -29.73 -36.76
C ILE A 227 -5.26 -29.66 -37.65
N ILE A 228 -4.11 -30.08 -37.12
CA ILE A 228 -2.83 -30.15 -37.83
C ILE A 228 -2.31 -31.58 -37.71
N ILE A 229 -1.82 -32.14 -38.82
CA ILE A 229 -1.26 -33.49 -38.90
C ILE A 229 0.17 -33.36 -39.42
N GLN A 230 1.12 -33.83 -38.61
CA GLN A 230 2.55 -33.61 -38.85
C GLN A 230 3.04 -34.32 -40.12
N GLU A 231 2.56 -35.54 -40.39
CA GLU A 231 2.93 -36.34 -41.56
C GLU A 231 2.57 -35.67 -42.89
N GLU A 232 1.44 -34.97 -42.95
CA GLU A 232 0.94 -34.30 -44.17
C GLU A 232 1.60 -32.90 -44.35
N GLU A 233 1.99 -32.24 -43.25
CA GLU A 233 2.74 -30.97 -43.30
C GLU A 233 4.22 -31.16 -43.64
N GLU A 234 4.87 -32.25 -43.21
CA GLU A 234 6.26 -32.56 -43.57
C GLU A 234 6.44 -32.80 -45.08
N GLU A 235 5.48 -33.48 -45.73
CA GLU A 235 5.45 -33.63 -47.19
C GLU A 235 5.19 -32.30 -47.91
N ALA A 236 4.34 -31.44 -47.36
CA ALA A 236 4.06 -30.11 -47.90
C ALA A 236 5.23 -29.12 -47.75
N LEU A 237 6.08 -29.30 -46.71
CA LEU A 237 7.27 -28.49 -46.44
C LEU A 237 8.55 -29.05 -47.08
N GLY A 238 8.48 -30.21 -47.75
CA GLY A 238 9.58 -30.77 -48.53
C GLY A 238 10.79 -31.20 -47.69
N ILE A 239 10.58 -31.53 -46.42
CA ILE A 239 11.65 -31.99 -45.52
C ILE A 239 11.71 -33.53 -45.61
N PRO A 240 12.82 -34.13 -46.05
CA PRO A 240 12.90 -35.59 -46.12
C PRO A 240 12.95 -36.20 -44.71
N VAL A 241 12.08 -37.18 -44.48
CA VAL A 241 12.04 -38.02 -43.28
C VAL A 241 13.40 -38.75 -43.14
N GLN A 242 14.07 -38.62 -42.00
CA GLN A 242 15.27 -39.39 -41.65
C GLN A 242 14.91 -40.59 -40.77
#